data_AF-A0A3B1DGZ4-F1
#
_entry.id   AF-A0A3B1DGZ4-F1
#
_cell.length_a   1.000
_cell.length_b   1.000
_cell.length_c   1.000
_cell.angle_alpha   90.00
_cell.angle_beta   90.00
_cell.angle_gamma   90.00
#
_symmetry.space_group_name_H-M   'P 1'
#
loop_
_entity.id
_entity.type
_entity.pdbx_description
1 polymer ?
#
loop_
_entity_poly.entity_id
_entity_poly.type
_entity_poly.pdbx_seq_one_letter_code
_entity_poly.pdbx_strand_id
1 'polypeptide(L)'
;LEKWGETKAGAAVFQEALRLRAACREITQALIEKRDVLESSISTLNLLSSKIQGYAQIVSGQKSFETHFFLDSKKAMYLLYPLLEAAIELVCTLDPALVKQCENAPCILFFYDTTKNHRRRWCSTSGCGNRAKVAAFYRRRKEKGQG
;
A
#
# COMPACT_ATOMS: atom_id res chain seq x y z
N LEU A 1 -2.12 16.35 24.40
CA LEU A 1 -2.06 15.82 23.01
C LEU A 1 -3.39 16.15 22.36
N GLU A 2 -3.42 17.12 21.43
CA GLU A 2 -4.63 17.43 20.68
C GLU A 2 -5.06 16.20 19.88
N LYS A 3 -6.33 15.81 20.00
CA LYS A 3 -6.91 14.74 19.19
C LYS A 3 -7.17 15.30 17.80
N TRP A 4 -6.22 15.09 16.89
CA TRP A 4 -6.28 15.56 15.50
C TRP A 4 -7.60 15.21 14.78
N GLY A 5 -8.22 14.07 15.12
CA GLY A 5 -9.51 13.62 14.55
C GLY A 5 -10.73 14.48 14.89
N GLU A 6 -10.65 15.38 15.88
CA GLU A 6 -11.76 16.27 16.28
C GLU A 6 -11.72 17.60 15.52
N THR A 7 -10.68 17.85 14.71
CA THR A 7 -10.57 19.06 13.87
C THR A 7 -11.26 18.86 12.51
N LYS A 8 -11.80 19.94 11.92
CA LYS A 8 -12.36 19.91 10.56
C LYS A 8 -11.34 19.41 9.52
N ALA A 9 -10.07 19.81 9.68
CA ALA A 9 -8.98 19.36 8.81
C ALA A 9 -8.69 17.87 8.96
N GLY A 10 -8.62 17.35 10.20
CA GLY A 10 -8.43 15.92 10.46
C GLY A 10 -9.59 15.07 9.95
N ALA A 11 -10.83 15.51 10.13
CA ALA A 11 -12.01 14.83 9.58
C ALA A 11 -11.97 14.77 8.04
N ALA A 12 -11.59 15.86 7.37
CA ALA A 12 -11.43 15.88 5.92
C ALA A 12 -10.36 14.90 5.43
N VAL A 13 -9.18 14.90 6.06
CA VAL A 13 -8.09 13.97 5.69
C VAL A 13 -8.49 12.51 5.94
N PHE A 14 -9.20 12.22 7.03
CA PHE A 14 -9.70 10.89 7.30
C PHE A 14 -10.65 10.40 6.21
N GLN A 15 -11.57 11.25 5.74
CA GLN A 15 -12.47 10.89 4.63
C GLN A 15 -11.71 10.63 3.32
N GLU A 16 -10.71 11.46 2.99
CA GLU A 16 -9.87 11.22 1.81
C GLU A 16 -9.03 9.94 1.95
N ALA A 17 -8.54 9.62 3.15
CA ALA A 17 -7.83 8.37 3.43
C ALA A 17 -8.73 7.14 3.20
N LEU A 18 -10.00 7.21 3.60
CA LEU A 18 -10.98 6.14 3.35
C LEU A 18 -11.23 5.95 1.86
N ARG A 19 -11.37 7.04 1.10
CA ARG A 19 -11.54 6.99 -0.36
C ARG A 19 -10.32 6.41 -1.05
N LEU A 20 -9.12 6.88 -0.70
CA LEU A 20 -7.86 6.35 -1.23
C LEU A 20 -7.74 4.86 -0.92
N ARG A 21 -8.03 4.43 0.31
CA ARG A 21 -8.01 3.01 0.69
C ARG A 21 -8.99 2.18 -0.14
N ALA A 22 -10.19 2.69 -0.39
CA ALA A 22 -11.19 1.99 -1.21
C ALA A 22 -10.71 1.84 -2.67
N ALA A 23 -10.17 2.91 -3.26
CA ALA A 23 -9.61 2.89 -4.60
C ALA A 23 -8.43 1.92 -4.71
N CYS A 24 -7.45 1.98 -3.79
CA CYS A 24 -6.31 1.05 -3.79
C CYS A 24 -6.76 -0.40 -3.67
N ARG A 25 -7.78 -0.69 -2.85
CA ARG A 25 -8.30 -2.05 -2.70
C ARG A 25 -8.95 -2.54 -3.98
N GLU A 26 -9.78 -1.72 -4.61
CA GLU A 26 -10.41 -2.04 -5.88
C GLU A 26 -9.37 -2.29 -6.97
N ILE A 27 -8.38 -1.39 -7.10
CA ILE A 27 -7.25 -1.54 -8.04
C ILE A 27 -6.55 -2.88 -7.81
N THR A 28 -6.09 -3.15 -6.59
CA THR A 28 -5.36 -4.41 -6.31
C THR A 28 -6.19 -5.65 -6.60
N GLN A 29 -7.51 -5.60 -6.33
CA GLN A 29 -8.43 -6.69 -6.64
C GLN A 29 -8.56 -6.88 -8.15
N ALA A 30 -8.74 -5.79 -8.90
CA ALA A 30 -8.85 -5.80 -10.35
C ALA A 30 -7.62 -6.43 -11.01
N LEU A 31 -6.42 -6.02 -10.58
CA LEU A 31 -5.16 -6.53 -11.10
C LEU A 31 -5.00 -8.04 -10.86
N ILE A 32 -5.41 -8.53 -9.69
CA ILE A 32 -5.36 -9.98 -9.36
C ILE A 32 -6.37 -10.77 -10.19
N GLU A 33 -7.59 -10.24 -10.34
CA GLU A 33 -8.66 -10.84 -11.13
C GLU A 33 -8.43 -10.70 -12.65
N LYS A 34 -7.40 -9.94 -13.06
CA LYS A 34 -7.08 -9.63 -14.45
C LYS A 34 -8.25 -8.99 -15.20
N ARG A 35 -8.99 -8.14 -14.50
CA ARG A 35 -10.06 -7.31 -15.07
C ARG A 35 -9.61 -5.85 -15.13
N ASP A 36 -10.36 -5.06 -15.87
CA ASP A 36 -10.12 -3.62 -15.93
C ASP A 36 -10.37 -2.97 -14.56
N VAL A 37 -9.55 -1.96 -14.26
CA VAL A 37 -9.69 -1.11 -13.08
C VAL A 37 -10.90 -0.19 -13.27
N LEU A 38 -11.68 0.05 -12.22
CA LEU A 38 -12.81 0.96 -12.31
C LEU A 38 -12.33 2.40 -12.56
N GLU A 39 -12.96 3.09 -13.51
CA GLU A 39 -12.69 4.50 -13.84
C GLU A 39 -12.85 5.41 -12.61
N SER A 40 -13.78 5.09 -11.71
CA SER A 40 -13.99 5.83 -10.46
C SER A 40 -12.81 5.72 -9.49
N SER A 41 -12.09 4.59 -9.46
CA SER A 41 -10.87 4.41 -8.68
C SER A 41 -9.74 5.29 -9.22
N ILE A 42 -9.55 5.30 -10.55
CA ILE A 42 -8.57 6.17 -11.21
C ILE A 42 -8.91 7.65 -10.99
N SER A 43 -10.18 8.00 -11.13
CA SER A 43 -10.68 9.36 -10.86
C SER A 43 -10.41 9.80 -9.42
N THR A 44 -10.49 8.88 -8.46
CA THR A 44 -10.13 9.15 -7.05
C THR A 44 -8.65 9.48 -6.90
N LEU A 45 -7.75 8.75 -7.56
CA LEU A 45 -6.32 9.04 -7.53
C LEU A 45 -6.03 10.41 -8.17
N ASN A 46 -6.61 10.69 -9.34
CA ASN A 46 -6.43 11.96 -10.04
C ASN A 46 -6.93 13.16 -9.22
N LEU A 47 -8.12 13.05 -8.63
CA LEU A 47 -8.70 14.10 -7.78
C LEU A 47 -7.88 14.34 -6.51
N LEU A 48 -7.29 13.30 -5.93
CA LEU A 48 -6.42 13.48 -4.77
C LEU A 48 -5.07 14.09 -5.17
N SER A 49 -4.52 13.65 -6.31
CA SER A 49 -3.28 14.20 -6.88
C SER A 49 -3.40 15.69 -7.20
N SER A 50 -4.53 16.11 -7.79
CA SER A 50 -4.77 17.53 -8.12
C SER A 50 -4.83 18.45 -6.90
N LYS A 51 -5.03 17.89 -5.69
CA LYS A 51 -5.06 18.65 -4.43
C LYS A 51 -3.67 18.80 -3.80
N ILE A 52 -2.67 18.09 -4.31
CA ILE A 52 -1.32 18.09 -3.74
C ILE A 52 -0.48 19.11 -4.51
N GLN A 53 -0.12 20.19 -3.81
CA GLN A 53 0.71 21.26 -4.35
C GLN A 53 2.11 21.14 -3.76
N GLY A 54 3.09 20.99 -4.64
CA GLY A 54 4.50 20.98 -4.29
C GLY A 54 5.33 21.71 -5.34
N TYR A 55 6.63 21.74 -5.13
CA TYR A 55 7.58 22.32 -6.05
C TYR A 55 8.83 21.46 -6.11
N ALA A 56 9.44 21.41 -7.29
CA ALA A 56 10.74 20.79 -7.46
C ALA A 56 11.81 21.66 -6.79
N GLN A 57 12.67 21.05 -5.98
CA GLN A 57 13.92 21.68 -5.55
C GLN A 57 15.11 20.86 -6.01
N ILE A 58 16.17 21.57 -6.35
CA ILE A 58 17.48 20.97 -6.59
C ILE A 58 18.14 20.76 -5.23
N VAL A 59 18.48 19.52 -4.93
CA VAL A 59 19.21 19.13 -3.72
C VAL A 59 20.60 18.63 -4.10
N SER A 60 21.58 18.90 -3.24
CA SER A 60 22.93 18.37 -3.40
C SER A 60 22.98 16.92 -2.94
N GLY A 61 23.21 16.01 -3.88
CA GLY A 61 23.59 14.62 -3.59
C GLY A 61 25.09 14.48 -3.33
N GLN A 62 25.56 13.26 -3.05
CA GLN A 62 26.96 13.00 -2.72
C GLN A 62 27.94 13.25 -3.89
N LYS A 63 27.46 13.12 -5.14
CA LYS A 63 28.28 13.25 -6.36
C LYS A 63 27.61 14.04 -7.49
N SER A 64 26.35 14.45 -7.31
CA SER A 64 25.55 15.13 -8.33
C SER A 64 24.43 15.93 -7.67
N PHE A 65 23.82 16.83 -8.43
CA PHE A 65 22.55 17.43 -8.04
C PHE A 65 21.39 16.51 -8.43
N GLU A 66 20.37 16.45 -7.58
CA GLU A 66 19.14 15.70 -7.83
C GLU A 66 17.94 16.62 -7.69
N THR A 67 16.83 16.29 -8.36
CA THR A 67 15.57 17.03 -8.19
C THR A 67 14.68 16.25 -7.24
N HIS A 68 14.30 16.86 -6.11
CA HIS A 68 13.35 16.28 -5.17
C HIS A 68 12.07 17.12 -5.17
N PHE A 69 10.91 16.46 -5.14
CA PHE A 69 9.63 17.16 -5.07
C PHE A 69 9.29 17.44 -3.60
N PHE A 70 9.24 18.71 -3.22
CA PHE A 70 8.94 19.13 -1.86
C PHE A 70 7.46 19.48 -1.71
N LEU A 71 6.89 18.94 -0.64
CA LEU A 71 5.53 19.22 -0.20
C LEU A 71 5.58 20.08 1.07
N ASP A 72 4.71 21.08 1.17
CA ASP A 72 4.49 21.85 2.41
C ASP A 72 3.92 20.95 3.53
N SER A 73 4.81 20.35 4.31
CA SER A 73 4.52 19.37 5.36
C SER A 73 3.53 19.82 6.45
N LYS A 74 3.17 21.11 6.49
CA LYS A 74 2.19 21.66 7.43
C LYS A 74 0.74 21.32 7.06
N LYS A 75 0.46 20.86 5.84
CA LYS A 75 -0.89 20.46 5.42
C LYS A 75 -1.14 18.98 5.71
N ALA A 76 -2.13 18.72 6.56
CA ALA A 76 -2.52 17.37 6.97
C ALA A 76 -2.78 16.39 5.80
N MET A 77 -3.26 16.90 4.66
CA MET A 77 -3.54 16.09 3.47
C MET A 77 -2.29 15.45 2.84
N TYR A 78 -1.10 16.02 3.08
CA TYR A 78 0.15 15.50 2.50
C TYR A 78 0.62 14.22 3.18
N LEU A 79 0.04 13.86 4.33
CA LEU A 79 0.20 12.52 4.92
C LEU A 79 -0.26 11.40 3.97
N LEU A 80 -1.15 11.70 3.03
CA LEU A 80 -1.65 10.73 2.05
C LEU A 80 -0.76 10.63 0.81
N TYR A 81 0.15 11.58 0.58
CA TYR A 81 0.93 11.63 -0.65
C TYR A 81 1.75 10.36 -0.91
N PRO A 82 2.55 9.83 0.03
CA PRO A 82 3.35 8.63 -0.24
C PRO A 82 2.49 7.41 -0.60
N LEU A 83 1.28 7.33 -0.03
CA LEU A 83 0.32 6.25 -0.34
C LEU A 83 -0.29 6.43 -1.73
N LEU A 84 -0.62 7.67 -2.10
CA LEU A 84 -1.12 8.01 -3.43
C LEU A 84 -0.05 7.77 -4.50
N GLU A 85 1.17 8.21 -4.28
CA GLU A 85 2.31 8.02 -5.18
C GLU A 85 2.56 6.53 -5.42
N ALA A 86 2.61 5.72 -4.36
CA ALA A 86 2.73 4.27 -4.49
C ALA A 86 1.55 3.63 -5.25
N ALA A 87 0.33 4.15 -5.09
CA ALA A 87 -0.83 3.67 -5.83
C ALA A 87 -0.77 4.03 -7.33
N ILE A 88 -0.28 5.23 -7.65
CA ILE A 88 -0.04 5.66 -9.04
C ILE A 88 1.07 4.81 -9.66
N GLU A 89 2.19 4.62 -8.97
CA GLU A 89 3.28 3.77 -9.43
C GLU A 89 2.81 2.34 -9.71
N LEU A 90 1.98 1.78 -8.82
CA LEU A 90 1.37 0.46 -9.00
C LEU A 90 0.57 0.34 -10.29
N VAL A 91 -0.18 1.38 -10.66
CA VAL A 91 -1.04 1.37 -11.85
C VAL A 91 -0.25 1.65 -13.13
N CYS A 92 0.71 2.58 -13.07
CA CYS A 92 1.37 3.10 -14.26
C CYS A 92 2.68 2.39 -14.63
N THR A 93 3.40 1.86 -13.63
CA THR A 93 4.81 1.46 -13.80
C THR A 93 5.08 0.02 -13.41
N LEU A 94 4.42 -0.49 -12.38
CA LEU A 94 4.70 -1.83 -11.86
C LEU A 94 4.02 -2.94 -12.68
N ASP A 95 4.59 -4.15 -12.65
CA ASP A 95 4.02 -5.32 -13.30
C ASP A 95 2.84 -5.87 -12.49
N PRO A 96 1.60 -5.82 -13.03
CA PRO A 96 0.41 -6.34 -12.33
C PRO A 96 0.52 -7.81 -11.93
N ALA A 97 1.29 -8.62 -12.66
CA ALA A 97 1.45 -10.05 -12.37
C ALA A 97 2.16 -10.33 -11.03
N LEU A 98 2.84 -9.32 -10.48
CA LEU A 98 3.53 -9.42 -9.19
C LEU A 98 2.67 -8.95 -8.01
N VAL A 99 1.45 -8.47 -8.25
CA VAL A 99 0.47 -8.17 -7.21
C VAL A 99 -0.20 -9.46 -6.74
N LYS A 100 -0.16 -9.72 -5.44
CA LYS A 100 -0.65 -10.96 -4.85
C LYS A 100 -1.47 -10.72 -3.60
N GLN A 101 -2.48 -11.54 -3.40
CA GLN A 101 -3.18 -11.65 -2.12
C GLN A 101 -2.35 -12.51 -1.16
N CYS A 102 -2.33 -12.13 0.11
CA CYS A 102 -1.72 -12.96 1.16
C CYS A 102 -2.44 -14.31 1.27
N GLU A 103 -1.71 -15.41 1.24
CA GLU A 103 -2.30 -16.76 1.31
C GLU A 103 -2.80 -17.14 2.72
N ASN A 104 -2.70 -16.24 3.70
CA ASN A 104 -3.17 -16.53 5.06
C ASN A 104 -4.65 -16.22 5.09
N ALA A 105 -5.51 -17.24 5.19
CA ALA A 105 -6.96 -17.12 5.07
C ALA A 105 -7.60 -15.90 5.80
N PRO A 106 -7.27 -15.58 7.07
CA PRO A 106 -7.85 -14.40 7.74
C PRO A 106 -7.21 -13.06 7.35
N CYS A 107 -6.19 -13.05 6.49
CA CYS A 107 -5.47 -11.84 6.09
C CYS A 107 -6.08 -11.22 4.84
N ILE A 108 -6.46 -9.95 4.95
CA ILE A 108 -7.06 -9.16 3.86
C ILE A 108 -6.03 -8.37 3.04
N LEU A 109 -4.72 -8.56 3.30
CA LEU A 109 -3.68 -7.73 2.71
C LEU A 109 -3.26 -8.25 1.34
N PHE A 110 -3.03 -7.31 0.45
CA PHE A 110 -2.34 -7.49 -0.81
C PHE A 110 -0.87 -7.04 -0.68
N PHE A 111 -0.01 -7.54 -1.55
CA PHE A 111 1.40 -7.14 -1.59
C PHE A 111 1.95 -7.24 -3.01
N TYR A 112 3.00 -6.45 -3.28
CA TYR A 112 3.80 -6.56 -4.49
C TYR A 112 5.03 -7.46 -4.23
N ASP A 113 5.25 -8.47 -5.06
CA ASP A 113 6.31 -9.47 -4.88
C ASP A 113 7.65 -9.02 -5.49
N THR A 114 8.43 -8.29 -4.70
CA THR A 114 9.79 -7.84 -5.05
C THR A 114 10.87 -8.91 -4.85
N THR A 115 10.51 -10.16 -4.53
CA THR A 115 11.52 -11.21 -4.33
C THR A 115 12.10 -11.67 -5.66
N LYS A 116 13.40 -12.01 -5.69
CA LYS A 116 14.13 -12.44 -6.91
C LYS A 116 13.41 -13.51 -7.73
N ASN A 117 12.74 -14.45 -7.06
CA ASN A 117 12.09 -15.59 -7.72
C ASN A 117 10.56 -15.41 -7.84
N HIS A 118 10.01 -14.30 -7.35
CA HIS A 118 8.58 -14.02 -7.30
C HIS A 118 7.74 -15.18 -6.72
N ARG A 119 8.23 -15.79 -5.63
CA ARG A 119 7.57 -16.92 -4.93
C ARG A 119 7.08 -16.55 -3.54
N ARG A 120 6.98 -15.27 -3.22
CA ARG A 120 6.47 -14.84 -1.92
C ARG A 120 4.99 -15.19 -1.82
N ARG A 121 4.61 -15.82 -0.70
CA ARG A 121 3.24 -16.28 -0.40
C ARG A 121 2.52 -15.42 0.64
N TRP A 122 3.28 -14.65 1.43
CA TRP A 122 2.76 -13.95 2.62
C TRP A 122 3.11 -12.47 2.58
N CYS A 123 2.18 -11.61 3.00
CA CYS A 123 2.37 -10.16 3.05
C CYS A 123 3.50 -9.70 3.99
N SER A 124 3.92 -10.52 4.95
CA SER A 124 5.07 -10.23 5.83
C SER A 124 5.66 -11.53 6.35
N THR A 125 6.99 -11.60 6.38
CA THR A 125 7.74 -12.74 6.93
C THR A 125 7.57 -12.86 8.45
N SER A 126 7.61 -11.74 9.19
CA SER A 126 7.44 -11.71 10.64
C SER A 126 5.98 -11.85 11.08
N GLY A 127 5.03 -11.43 10.24
CA GLY A 127 3.59 -11.55 10.50
C GLY A 127 3.00 -12.87 10.00
N CYS A 128 2.38 -12.86 8.82
CA CYS A 128 1.71 -14.02 8.24
C CYS A 128 2.65 -15.22 8.02
N GLY A 129 3.89 -14.98 7.61
CA GLY A 129 4.89 -16.04 7.42
C GLY A 129 5.21 -16.78 8.73
N ASN A 130 5.36 -16.05 9.84
CA ASN A 130 5.58 -16.66 11.14
C ASN A 130 4.34 -17.44 11.63
N ARG A 131 3.13 -16.87 11.48
CA ARG A 131 1.87 -17.57 11.82
C ARG A 131 1.75 -18.90 11.08
N ALA A 132 2.05 -18.93 9.79
CA ALA A 132 2.02 -20.16 8.99
C ALA A 132 3.04 -21.20 9.49
N LYS A 133 4.27 -20.79 9.84
CA LYS A 133 5.30 -21.67 10.40
C LYS A 133 4.86 -22.28 11.74
N VAL A 134 4.33 -21.46 12.65
CA VAL A 134 3.84 -21.90 13.96
C VAL A 134 2.69 -22.89 13.81
N ALA A 135 1.70 -22.61 12.95
CA ALA A 135 0.59 -23.52 12.70
C ALA A 135 1.06 -24.88 12.13
N ALA A 136 2.04 -24.87 11.22
CA ALA A 136 2.62 -26.10 10.67
C ALA A 136 3.36 -26.92 11.74
N PHE A 137 4.08 -26.27 12.66
CA PHE A 137 4.75 -26.94 13.78
C PHE A 137 3.77 -27.65 14.72
N TYR A 138 2.67 -26.97 15.11
CA TYR A 138 1.64 -27.58 15.97
C TYR A 138 0.94 -28.76 15.29
N ARG A 139 0.65 -28.66 13.99
CA ARG A 139 0.04 -29.76 13.21
C ARG A 139 0.91 -31.02 13.24
N ARG A 140 2.21 -30.87 12.96
CA ARG A 140 3.19 -31.97 13.02
C ARG A 140 3.33 -32.58 14.41
N ARG A 141 3.24 -31.77 15.47
CA ARG A 141 3.28 -32.28 16.85
C ARG A 141 2.03 -33.08 17.20
N LYS A 142 0.85 -32.64 16.76
CA LYS A 142 -0.41 -33.36 16.98
C LYS A 142 -0.40 -34.71 16.26
N GLU A 143 0.10 -34.75 15.03
CA GLU A 143 0.24 -35.98 14.24
C GLU A 143 1.20 -36.99 14.90
N LYS A 144 2.27 -36.52 15.55
CA LYS A 144 3.23 -37.38 16.27
C LYS A 144 2.79 -37.84 17.65
N GLY A 145 1.75 -37.24 18.24
CA GLY A 145 1.20 -37.61 19.55
C GLY A 145 -0.05 -38.48 19.49
N GLN A 146 -0.48 -38.87 18.28
CA GLN A 146 -1.64 -39.74 18.03
C GLN A 146 -1.25 -41.10 17.42
N GLY A 147 0.05 -41.43 17.45
CA GLY A 147 0.59 -42.78 17.16
C GLY A 147 1.42 -43.24 18.34
#